data_AF-A0A376J8D1-F1
#
_entry.id   AF-A0A376J8D1-F1
#
_cell.length_a   1.000
_cell.length_b   1.000
_cell.length_c   1.000
_cell.angle_alpha   90.00
_cell.angle_beta   90.00
_cell.angle_gamma   90.00
#
_symmetry.space_group_name_H-M   'P 1'
#
loop_
_entity.id
_entity.type
_entity.pdbx_description
1 polymer ?
#
loop_
_entity_poly.entity_id
_entity_poly.type
_entity_poly.pdbx_seq_one_letter_code
_entity_poly.pdbx_strand_id
1 'polypeptide(L)'
;MKTINLQFAKKLFFNLLIIASSITFLSSCNDDDYKNEVVELKKYQTLDVSKFDLSKGISTSGGKIWEGTYKEDTDLILGIFKLKHTAWPEYLTWMGFTVSNSNDNSDQIKNEGGWLDNQWGTMAKGGANGQGTPFLVSFADHKPSEKVLKYGEEVKIDRFSSVVEILDMANKYKAKSVKLAISPWSYYGIMNGDAYARKFEKGDYFAIHIYGVSANKQLTTEKPVTHYFVDFRNGVNNISTTWQDVDLSSLGEVKYLMFFLETTDVGNWGANTALYFTMDKLKVEKIQ
;
A
#
# COMPACT_ATOMS: atom_id res chain seq x y z
N MET A 1 56.32 -33.17 26.92
CA MET A 1 55.70 -33.78 28.10
C MET A 1 54.20 -33.78 27.90
N LYS A 2 53.62 -34.99 27.72
CA LYS A 2 52.19 -35.38 27.63
C LYS A 2 51.36 -34.63 26.56
N THR A 3 51.06 -35.18 25.38
CA THR A 3 50.31 -36.43 25.06
C THR A 3 49.00 -36.54 25.84
N ILE A 4 47.87 -36.49 25.14
CA ILE A 4 46.80 -37.51 25.15
C ILE A 4 45.98 -37.37 23.86
N ASN A 5 45.90 -38.50 23.18
CA ASN A 5 45.03 -38.88 22.07
C ASN A 5 44.17 -40.03 22.63
N LEU A 6 42.89 -40.16 22.27
CA LEU A 6 42.07 -41.40 22.23
C LEU A 6 40.60 -41.00 21.93
N GLN A 7 40.09 -41.14 20.70
CA GLN A 7 39.48 -42.32 20.06
C GLN A 7 38.04 -42.71 20.52
N PHE A 8 37.10 -42.53 19.58
CA PHE A 8 36.10 -43.48 19.04
C PHE A 8 35.20 -44.35 19.96
N ALA A 9 33.87 -44.20 19.78
CA ALA A 9 32.88 -45.28 19.66
C ALA A 9 31.57 -44.74 19.00
N LYS A 10 31.34 -44.97 17.69
CA LYS A 10 30.40 -45.95 17.07
C LYS A 10 28.92 -45.95 17.53
N LYS A 11 28.07 -45.51 16.57
CA LYS A 11 26.71 -45.99 16.17
C LYS A 11 25.57 -46.04 17.20
N LEU A 12 24.47 -45.34 16.90
CA LEU A 12 23.16 -45.97 16.61
C LEU A 12 22.24 -45.05 15.80
N PHE A 13 21.63 -45.60 14.76
CA PHE A 13 20.54 -45.01 13.96
C PHE A 13 19.19 -45.27 14.64
N PHE A 14 18.18 -44.47 14.26
CA PHE A 14 16.72 -44.63 14.44
C PHE A 14 16.10 -44.30 15.81
N ASN A 15 15.37 -43.18 15.92
CA ASN A 15 13.92 -43.17 15.73
C ASN A 15 13.28 -41.77 15.87
N LEU A 16 12.34 -41.49 14.97
CA LEU A 16 11.34 -40.42 15.06
C LEU A 16 10.55 -40.52 16.37
N LEU A 17 10.31 -39.39 17.03
CA LEU A 17 9.03 -39.13 17.71
C LEU A 17 8.84 -37.61 17.89
N ILE A 18 8.12 -36.98 16.97
CA ILE A 18 7.51 -35.67 17.21
C ILE A 18 6.23 -35.96 17.99
N ILE A 19 6.22 -35.61 19.28
CA ILE A 19 5.02 -35.65 20.10
C ILE A 19 4.17 -34.45 19.70
N ALA A 20 3.23 -34.67 18.78
CA ALA A 20 2.12 -33.76 18.56
C ALA A 20 1.09 -34.02 19.67
N SER A 21 1.04 -33.13 20.67
CA SER A 21 -0.04 -33.12 21.66
C SER A 21 -1.33 -32.76 20.95
N SER A 22 -2.14 -33.78 20.74
CA SER A 22 -3.45 -33.74 20.11
C SER A 22 -4.46 -33.14 21.09
N ILE A 23 -4.95 -31.93 20.80
CA ILE A 23 -6.27 -31.52 21.29
C ILE A 23 -7.26 -32.05 20.25
N THR A 24 -7.88 -33.17 20.59
CA THR A 24 -8.98 -33.74 19.82
C THR A 24 -10.23 -32.89 19.98
N PHE A 25 -10.43 -31.94 19.06
CA PHE A 25 -11.77 -31.65 18.58
C PHE A 25 -11.93 -32.42 17.27
N LEU A 26 -12.68 -33.52 17.30
CA LEU A 26 -13.16 -34.16 16.09
C LEU A 26 -14.21 -33.24 15.46
N SER A 27 -13.76 -32.21 14.76
CA SER A 27 -14.54 -31.68 13.64
C SER A 27 -14.24 -32.59 12.46
N SER A 28 -15.27 -33.16 11.87
CA SER A 28 -15.20 -33.89 10.61
C SER A 28 -14.61 -32.97 9.55
N CYS A 29 -13.30 -33.02 9.31
CA CYS A 29 -12.67 -32.35 8.18
C CYS A 29 -13.12 -33.07 6.91
N ASN A 30 -14.13 -32.53 6.23
CA ASN A 30 -14.45 -32.95 4.87
C ASN A 30 -13.28 -32.60 3.96
N ASP A 31 -12.80 -33.55 3.15
CA ASP A 31 -11.82 -33.30 2.08
C ASP A 31 -12.29 -32.20 1.12
N ASP A 32 -13.60 -31.97 1.04
CA ASP A 32 -14.21 -30.92 0.23
C ASP A 32 -13.96 -29.51 0.80
N ASP A 33 -13.87 -29.33 2.11
CA ASP A 33 -13.59 -28.02 2.73
C ASP A 33 -12.15 -27.58 2.48
N TYR A 34 -11.20 -28.51 2.59
CA TYR A 34 -9.80 -28.25 2.27
C TYR A 34 -9.60 -27.95 0.78
N LYS A 35 -10.29 -28.68 -0.11
CA LYS A 35 -10.28 -28.39 -1.55
C LYS A 35 -10.90 -27.03 -1.86
N ASN A 36 -12.00 -26.66 -1.21
CA ASN A 36 -12.64 -25.36 -1.37
C ASN A 36 -11.74 -24.21 -0.91
N GLU A 37 -11.03 -24.37 0.22
CA GLU A 37 -10.05 -23.39 0.71
C GLU A 37 -8.86 -23.22 -0.24
N VAL A 38 -8.34 -24.33 -0.80
CA VAL A 38 -7.28 -24.30 -1.81
C VAL A 38 -7.76 -23.69 -3.14
N VAL A 39 -9.04 -23.87 -3.52
CA VAL A 39 -9.65 -23.26 -4.70
C VAL A 39 -9.87 -21.75 -4.50
N GLU A 40 -10.32 -21.31 -3.32
CA GLU A 40 -10.41 -19.89 -3.00
C GLU A 40 -9.04 -19.19 -2.97
N LEU A 41 -8.00 -19.84 -2.44
CA LEU A 41 -6.62 -19.34 -2.43
C LEU A 41 -6.04 -19.17 -3.84
N LYS A 42 -6.47 -19.99 -4.81
CA LYS A 42 -6.08 -19.83 -6.23
C LYS A 42 -6.88 -18.76 -6.96
N LYS A 43 -8.07 -18.44 -6.46
CA LYS A 43 -8.99 -17.48 -7.07
C LYS A 43 -8.62 -16.03 -6.78
N TYR A 44 -8.12 -15.73 -5.59
CA TYR A 44 -7.74 -14.38 -5.22
C TYR A 44 -6.24 -14.17 -5.21
N GLN A 45 -5.81 -13.03 -5.73
CA GLN A 45 -4.43 -12.57 -5.62
C GLN A 45 -4.42 -11.34 -4.71
N THR A 46 -3.61 -11.39 -3.66
CA THR A 46 -3.47 -10.30 -2.71
C THR A 46 -2.05 -9.77 -2.78
N LEU A 47 -1.90 -8.46 -2.92
CA LEU A 47 -0.63 -7.78 -2.84
C LEU A 47 -0.03 -8.04 -1.45
N ASP A 48 1.14 -8.67 -1.41
CA ASP A 48 1.83 -9.06 -0.19
C ASP A 48 3.20 -8.38 -0.10
N VAL A 49 3.27 -7.34 0.72
CA VAL A 49 4.50 -6.62 1.08
C VAL A 49 5.23 -7.25 2.26
N SER A 50 4.65 -8.24 2.95
CA SER A 50 5.17 -8.73 4.24
C SER A 50 6.56 -9.36 4.13
N LYS A 51 6.94 -9.80 2.93
CA LYS A 51 8.23 -10.41 2.61
C LYS A 51 9.18 -9.46 1.88
N PHE A 52 8.81 -8.19 1.72
CA PHE A 52 9.67 -7.22 1.06
C PHE A 52 10.94 -6.99 1.88
N ASP A 53 12.10 -7.30 1.30
CA ASP A 53 13.37 -7.21 2.00
C ASP A 53 13.87 -5.75 2.06
N LEU A 54 13.81 -5.17 3.26
CA LEU A 54 14.34 -3.84 3.56
C LEU A 54 15.72 -3.90 4.22
N SER A 55 16.43 -5.03 4.21
CA SER A 55 17.77 -5.16 4.80
C SER A 55 18.75 -4.13 4.21
N LYS A 56 18.67 -3.89 2.90
CA LYS A 56 19.42 -2.86 2.15
C LYS A 56 18.71 -1.52 2.03
N GLY A 57 17.54 -1.37 2.65
CA GLY A 57 16.75 -0.14 2.59
C GLY A 57 17.48 1.08 3.16
N ILE A 58 17.07 2.26 2.71
CA ILE A 58 17.57 3.56 3.16
C ILE A 58 16.98 3.82 4.55
N SER A 59 17.82 4.16 5.52
CA SER A 59 17.39 4.45 6.89
C SER A 59 16.49 5.68 6.95
N THR A 60 15.49 5.63 7.82
CA THR A 60 14.61 6.75 8.14
C THR A 60 14.15 6.67 9.59
N SER A 61 13.50 7.71 10.08
CA SER A 61 12.80 7.72 11.37
C SER A 61 11.85 6.52 11.47
N GLY A 62 12.03 5.71 12.51
CA GLY A 62 11.18 4.54 12.78
C GLY A 62 11.33 3.34 11.84
N GLY A 63 12.28 3.33 10.89
CA GLY A 63 12.47 2.18 10.00
C GLY A 63 13.39 2.42 8.81
N LYS A 64 13.02 1.81 7.68
CA LYS A 64 13.71 1.89 6.39
C LYS A 64 12.70 2.02 5.26
N ILE A 65 13.12 2.67 4.18
CA ILE A 65 12.41 2.70 2.90
C ILE A 65 13.16 1.88 1.86
N TRP A 66 12.47 1.50 0.79
CA TRP A 66 13.05 0.74 -0.31
C TRP A 66 14.31 1.41 -0.87
N GLU A 67 15.37 0.62 -1.12
CA GLU A 67 16.62 1.10 -1.70
C GLU A 67 16.48 1.65 -3.13
N GLY A 68 15.34 1.39 -3.79
CA GLY A 68 14.99 1.91 -5.10
C GLY A 68 14.30 3.28 -5.10
N THR A 69 13.92 3.82 -3.93
CA THR A 69 13.06 5.03 -3.83
C THR A 69 13.60 6.24 -4.59
N TYR A 70 14.92 6.37 -4.73
CA TYR A 70 15.58 7.46 -5.44
C TYR A 70 16.41 6.94 -6.62
N LYS A 71 15.93 5.90 -7.31
CA LYS A 71 16.60 5.33 -8.49
C LYS A 71 15.67 5.40 -9.69
N GLU A 72 16.16 6.03 -10.76
CA GLU A 72 15.49 6.04 -12.07
C GLU A 72 15.37 4.63 -12.64
N ASP A 73 14.41 4.44 -13.55
CA ASP A 73 14.21 3.21 -14.31
C ASP A 73 14.11 1.93 -13.46
N THR A 74 13.60 2.07 -12.23
CA THR A 74 13.36 0.93 -11.35
C THR A 74 11.89 0.52 -11.33
N ASP A 75 11.68 -0.79 -11.41
CA ASP A 75 10.35 -1.40 -11.31
C ASP A 75 10.10 -1.89 -9.88
N LEU A 76 9.03 -1.40 -9.25
CA LEU A 76 8.52 -1.95 -8.00
C LEU A 76 7.47 -3.02 -8.33
N ILE A 77 7.86 -4.29 -8.29
CA ILE A 77 6.97 -5.43 -8.62
C ILE A 77 6.78 -6.32 -7.39
N LEU A 78 5.53 -6.57 -7.03
CA LEU A 78 5.11 -7.42 -5.91
C LEU A 78 4.13 -8.48 -6.43
N GLY A 79 4.63 -9.70 -6.65
CA GLY A 79 3.83 -10.76 -7.26
C GLY A 79 3.38 -10.36 -8.68
N ILE A 80 2.08 -10.31 -8.93
CA ILE A 80 1.52 -9.87 -10.21
C ILE A 80 1.32 -8.36 -10.32
N PHE A 81 1.63 -7.59 -9.29
CA PHE A 81 1.36 -6.16 -9.25
C PHE A 81 2.64 -5.39 -9.57
N LYS A 82 2.64 -4.63 -10.67
CA LYS A 82 3.64 -3.60 -10.95
C LYS A 82 3.11 -2.29 -10.41
N LEU A 83 3.83 -1.72 -9.46
CA LEU A 83 3.52 -0.44 -8.86
C LEU A 83 4.38 0.62 -9.54
N LYS A 84 3.74 1.63 -10.10
CA LYS A 84 4.47 2.70 -10.77
C LYS A 84 5.29 3.47 -9.73
N HIS A 85 6.57 3.61 -10.04
CA HIS A 85 7.53 4.39 -9.30
C HIS A 85 8.24 5.30 -10.30
N THR A 86 8.43 6.56 -9.93
CA THR A 86 9.20 7.52 -10.72
C THR A 86 10.06 8.29 -9.76
N ALA A 87 11.36 8.40 -10.04
CA ALA A 87 12.31 9.10 -9.19
C ALA A 87 13.11 10.09 -10.02
N TRP A 88 13.53 11.18 -9.39
CA TRP A 88 14.51 12.13 -9.91
C TRP A 88 15.60 12.29 -8.85
N PRO A 89 16.66 11.45 -8.90
CA PRO A 89 17.68 11.34 -7.87
C PRO A 89 18.42 12.66 -7.60
N GLU A 90 18.61 13.47 -8.65
CA GLU A 90 19.25 14.78 -8.57
C GLU A 90 18.49 15.80 -7.73
N TYR A 91 17.17 15.60 -7.57
CA TYR A 91 16.31 16.43 -6.71
C TYR A 91 15.89 15.71 -5.43
N LEU A 92 16.39 14.49 -5.17
CA LEU A 92 15.98 13.63 -4.07
C LEU A 92 14.45 13.55 -3.94
N THR A 93 13.77 13.41 -5.08
CA THR A 93 12.31 13.36 -5.15
C THR A 93 11.83 12.17 -5.95
N TRP A 94 10.57 11.82 -5.75
CA TRP A 94 9.92 10.66 -6.33
C TRP A 94 8.42 10.89 -6.40
N MET A 95 7.71 10.05 -7.15
CA MET A 95 6.25 9.98 -7.21
C MET A 95 5.79 8.53 -7.43
N GLY A 96 4.51 8.27 -7.19
CA GLY A 96 3.95 6.92 -7.33
C GLY A 96 4.05 6.16 -6.02
N PHE A 97 4.65 4.96 -6.03
CA PHE A 97 4.73 4.08 -4.87
C PHE A 97 6.17 3.80 -4.43
N THR A 98 6.38 3.68 -3.12
CA THR A 98 7.57 3.05 -2.52
C THR A 98 7.15 2.14 -1.36
N VAL A 99 8.08 1.32 -0.87
CA VAL A 99 7.87 0.47 0.32
C VAL A 99 8.56 1.09 1.52
N SER A 100 7.85 1.13 2.65
CA SER A 100 8.36 1.58 3.94
C SER A 100 8.00 0.57 5.02
N ASN A 101 8.83 0.47 6.06
CA ASN A 101 8.43 -0.15 7.33
C ASN A 101 8.54 0.82 8.51
N SER A 102 8.59 2.12 8.23
CA SER A 102 8.63 3.14 9.27
C SER A 102 7.43 3.02 10.21
N ASN A 103 7.71 2.89 11.50
CA ASN A 103 6.70 2.93 12.55
C ASN A 103 6.50 4.34 13.14
N ASP A 104 7.14 5.34 12.56
CA ASP A 104 7.01 6.73 12.96
C ASP A 104 5.70 7.31 12.43
N ASN A 105 4.91 7.87 13.32
CA ASN A 105 3.69 8.59 13.02
C ASN A 105 3.61 9.92 13.78
N SER A 106 4.76 10.45 14.22
CA SER A 106 4.82 11.72 14.94
C SER A 106 4.79 12.92 13.99
N ASP A 107 4.46 14.11 14.54
CA ASP A 107 4.46 15.36 13.79
C ASP A 107 5.90 15.83 13.54
N GLN A 108 6.29 15.90 12.27
CA GLN A 108 7.68 16.13 11.86
C GLN A 108 7.98 17.59 11.56
N ILE A 109 6.99 18.49 11.65
CA ILE A 109 7.12 19.87 11.18
C ILE A 109 8.27 20.64 11.87
N LYS A 110 8.63 20.26 13.11
CA LYS A 110 9.71 20.89 13.89
C LYS A 110 11.02 20.10 13.90
N ASN A 111 11.04 18.91 13.30
CA ASN A 111 12.24 18.08 13.26
C ASN A 111 13.20 18.56 12.16
N GLU A 112 14.48 18.24 12.30
CA GLU A 112 15.47 18.47 11.27
C GLU A 112 15.02 17.79 9.96
N GLY A 113 15.11 18.51 8.84
CA GLY A 113 14.61 18.03 7.54
C GLY A 113 13.09 18.12 7.35
N GLY A 114 12.33 18.37 8.42
CA GLY A 114 10.88 18.53 8.38
C GLY A 114 10.15 17.32 7.78
N TRP A 115 9.06 17.59 7.07
CA TRP A 115 8.27 16.53 6.44
C TRP A 115 8.96 15.83 5.27
N LEU A 116 9.82 16.53 4.52
CA LEU A 116 10.49 15.95 3.35
C LEU A 116 11.40 14.77 3.74
N ASP A 117 12.17 14.92 4.82
CA ASP A 117 13.05 13.84 5.29
C ASP A 117 12.29 12.74 6.04
N ASN A 118 11.02 12.98 6.42
CA ASN A 118 10.23 12.11 7.29
C ASN A 118 8.85 11.71 6.71
N GLN A 119 8.71 11.73 5.38
CA GLN A 119 7.46 11.45 4.63
C GLN A 119 7.03 9.96 4.57
N TRP A 120 7.62 9.10 5.41
CA TRP A 120 7.65 7.63 5.18
C TRP A 120 6.72 6.80 6.04
N GLY A 121 6.02 7.45 6.97
CA GLY A 121 5.16 6.80 7.96
C GLY A 121 3.75 6.52 7.46
N THR A 122 3.01 5.77 8.28
CA THR A 122 1.55 5.65 8.23
C THR A 122 1.00 5.92 9.63
N MET A 123 -0.19 6.53 9.75
CA MET A 123 -0.78 6.74 11.08
C MET A 123 -1.01 5.43 11.85
N ALA A 124 -1.11 4.29 11.14
CA ALA A 124 -1.21 2.95 11.70
C ALA A 124 0.12 2.35 12.21
N LYS A 125 1.25 3.07 12.04
CA LYS A 125 2.62 2.70 12.48
C LYS A 125 3.21 1.42 11.85
N GLY A 126 2.68 0.95 10.74
CA GLY A 126 3.16 -0.23 10.02
C GLY A 126 2.10 -0.79 9.07
N GLY A 127 2.44 -1.84 8.34
CA GLY A 127 1.51 -2.58 7.50
C GLY A 127 0.36 -3.22 8.27
N ALA A 128 -0.62 -3.73 7.55
CA ALA A 128 -1.83 -4.33 8.12
C ALA A 128 -1.53 -5.58 8.95
N ASN A 129 -0.31 -6.13 8.84
CA ASN A 129 0.17 -7.24 9.65
C ASN A 129 0.72 -6.81 11.03
N GLY A 130 0.85 -5.51 11.30
CA GLY A 130 1.25 -4.97 12.60
C GLY A 130 2.31 -3.87 12.53
N GLN A 131 2.62 -3.29 13.68
CA GLN A 131 3.59 -2.19 13.80
C GLN A 131 4.97 -2.58 13.25
N GLY A 132 5.59 -1.69 12.47
CA GLY A 132 6.90 -1.90 11.87
C GLY A 132 6.96 -2.98 10.78
N THR A 133 5.82 -3.56 10.38
CA THR A 133 5.76 -4.42 9.19
C THR A 133 5.73 -3.56 7.92
N PRO A 134 6.25 -4.05 6.77
CA PRO A 134 6.27 -3.27 5.53
C PRO A 134 4.86 -2.91 5.02
N PHE A 135 4.75 -1.75 4.38
CA PHE A 135 3.57 -1.21 3.71
C PHE A 135 3.98 -0.32 2.54
N LEU A 136 3.01 0.07 1.72
CA LEU A 136 3.24 1.01 0.63
C LEU A 136 2.97 2.44 1.09
N VAL A 137 3.89 3.33 0.78
CA VAL A 137 3.70 4.78 0.81
C VAL A 137 3.54 5.24 -0.62
N SER A 138 2.63 6.19 -0.84
CA SER A 138 2.42 6.75 -2.15
C SER A 138 2.35 8.26 -2.13
N PHE A 139 3.12 8.91 -3.01
CA PHE A 139 2.96 10.30 -3.36
C PHE A 139 2.16 10.38 -4.66
N ALA A 140 0.91 10.83 -4.54
CA ALA A 140 -0.09 10.79 -5.59
C ALA A 140 -0.30 12.14 -6.27
N ASP A 141 -0.89 12.10 -7.47
CA ASP A 141 -1.40 13.30 -8.11
C ASP A 141 -2.69 13.77 -7.44
N HIS A 142 -2.95 15.07 -7.54
CA HIS A 142 -4.27 15.59 -7.24
C HIS A 142 -5.27 15.04 -8.25
N LYS A 143 -6.51 14.81 -7.81
CA LYS A 143 -7.59 14.33 -8.69
C LYS A 143 -7.70 15.24 -9.92
N PRO A 144 -7.56 14.68 -11.13
CA PRO A 144 -7.68 15.47 -12.34
C PRO A 144 -9.14 15.87 -12.59
N SER A 145 -9.33 16.95 -13.35
CA SER A 145 -10.64 17.32 -13.86
C SER A 145 -11.18 16.24 -14.81
N GLU A 146 -12.50 16.17 -14.93
CA GLU A 146 -13.17 15.27 -15.88
C GLU A 146 -12.77 15.53 -17.33
N LYS A 147 -12.18 16.69 -17.68
CA LYS A 147 -11.67 16.93 -19.03
C LYS A 147 -10.41 16.13 -19.36
N VAL A 148 -9.64 15.74 -18.34
CA VAL A 148 -8.39 14.99 -18.47
C VAL A 148 -8.63 13.49 -18.37
N LEU A 149 -9.56 13.07 -17.51
CA LEU A 149 -9.91 11.68 -17.28
C LEU A 149 -11.40 11.47 -17.55
N LYS A 150 -11.74 10.98 -18.75
CA LYS A 150 -13.11 10.82 -19.25
C LYS A 150 -13.49 9.36 -19.45
N TYR A 151 -14.73 9.04 -19.12
CA TYR A 151 -15.31 7.74 -19.43
C TYR A 151 -15.50 7.58 -20.95
N GLY A 152 -15.19 6.38 -21.47
CA GLY A 152 -15.27 6.05 -22.89
C GLY A 152 -14.07 6.51 -23.75
N GLU A 153 -13.21 7.41 -23.25
CA GLU A 153 -11.98 7.81 -23.94
C GLU A 153 -10.76 6.99 -23.47
N GLU A 154 -9.70 6.98 -24.30
CA GLU A 154 -8.44 6.33 -23.94
C GLU A 154 -7.72 7.10 -22.83
N VAL A 155 -7.39 6.40 -21.75
CA VAL A 155 -6.63 6.87 -20.60
C VAL A 155 -5.14 6.85 -20.93
N LYS A 156 -4.49 8.01 -20.81
CA LYS A 156 -3.02 8.14 -20.91
C LYS A 156 -2.36 7.80 -19.58
N ILE A 157 -2.39 6.51 -19.23
CA ILE A 157 -1.95 5.96 -17.93
C ILE A 157 -0.55 6.45 -17.52
N ASP A 158 0.38 6.55 -18.47
CA ASP A 158 1.77 6.96 -18.22
C ASP A 158 1.91 8.39 -17.67
N ARG A 159 0.87 9.22 -17.77
CA ARG A 159 0.85 10.58 -17.22
C ARG A 159 0.57 10.64 -15.71
N PHE A 160 0.09 9.56 -15.11
CA PHE A 160 -0.32 9.54 -13.70
C PHE A 160 0.68 8.78 -12.85
N SER A 161 0.88 9.22 -11.62
CA SER A 161 1.94 8.78 -10.73
C SER A 161 1.59 7.49 -9.99
N SER A 162 0.42 7.47 -9.35
CA SER A 162 -0.01 6.35 -8.51
C SER A 162 -0.85 5.35 -9.31
N VAL A 163 -0.16 4.45 -9.99
CA VAL A 163 -0.76 3.40 -10.82
C VAL A 163 -0.30 2.02 -10.37
N VAL A 164 -1.23 1.07 -10.29
CA VAL A 164 -0.94 -0.36 -10.16
C VAL A 164 -1.36 -1.05 -11.45
N GLU A 165 -0.44 -1.73 -12.11
CA GLU A 165 -0.70 -2.62 -13.25
C GLU A 165 -0.69 -4.07 -12.79
N ILE A 166 -1.65 -4.85 -13.28
CA ILE A 166 -1.68 -6.31 -13.10
C ILE A 166 -0.92 -6.95 -14.26
N LEU A 167 0.26 -7.51 -14.01
CA LEU A 167 1.17 -8.04 -15.04
C LEU A 167 0.75 -9.40 -15.63
N ASP A 168 -0.16 -10.12 -14.98
CA ASP A 168 -0.63 -11.39 -15.51
C ASP A 168 -1.36 -11.17 -16.85
N MET A 169 -0.82 -11.80 -17.90
CA MET A 169 -1.32 -11.71 -19.27
C MET A 169 -2.21 -12.89 -19.64
N ALA A 170 -2.22 -13.96 -18.84
CA ALA A 170 -2.98 -15.18 -19.12
C ALA A 170 -4.40 -15.13 -18.56
N ASN A 171 -4.68 -14.21 -17.63
CA ASN A 171 -5.97 -14.15 -16.93
C ASN A 171 -6.45 -12.71 -16.80
N LYS A 172 -7.75 -12.55 -16.57
CA LYS A 172 -8.39 -11.26 -16.27
C LYS A 172 -8.68 -11.16 -14.77
N TYR A 173 -8.92 -9.95 -14.30
CA TYR A 173 -9.05 -9.68 -12.87
C TYR A 173 -10.16 -8.70 -12.57
N LYS A 174 -10.90 -8.94 -11.48
CA LYS A 174 -11.78 -7.94 -10.86
C LYS A 174 -11.14 -7.38 -9.60
N ALA A 175 -11.17 -6.07 -9.40
CA ALA A 175 -10.75 -5.47 -8.14
C ALA A 175 -11.75 -5.84 -7.03
N LYS A 176 -11.28 -6.16 -5.82
CA LYS A 176 -12.14 -6.57 -4.70
C LYS A 176 -12.02 -5.65 -3.51
N SER A 177 -10.80 -5.43 -3.02
CA SER A 177 -10.61 -4.60 -1.84
C SER A 177 -9.20 -4.05 -1.77
N VAL A 178 -9.01 -3.02 -0.96
CA VAL A 178 -7.70 -2.50 -0.59
C VAL A 178 -7.76 -1.96 0.84
N LYS A 179 -6.66 -2.05 1.59
CA LYS A 179 -6.53 -1.35 2.86
C LYS A 179 -5.83 -0.03 2.65
N LEU A 180 -6.40 1.04 3.18
CA LEU A 180 -5.86 2.40 3.09
C LEU A 180 -5.73 3.02 4.48
N ALA A 181 -4.69 3.83 4.68
CA ALA A 181 -4.53 4.65 5.86
C ALA A 181 -3.94 6.00 5.49
N ILE A 182 -4.31 7.03 6.26
CA ILE A 182 -3.79 8.38 6.09
C ILE A 182 -2.30 8.44 6.46
N SER A 183 -1.51 9.16 5.68
CA SER A 183 -0.11 9.43 6.00
C SER A 183 0.00 10.42 7.18
N PRO A 184 1.07 10.40 7.98
CA PRO A 184 1.28 11.38 9.03
C PRO A 184 1.35 12.81 8.49
N TRP A 185 1.99 13.03 7.34
CA TRP A 185 2.09 14.36 6.75
C TRP A 185 0.71 14.94 6.44
N SER A 186 -0.15 14.19 5.73
CA SER A 186 -1.52 14.64 5.45
C SER A 186 -2.32 14.81 6.74
N TYR A 187 -2.19 13.89 7.71
CA TYR A 187 -2.89 13.95 8.99
C TYR A 187 -2.58 15.23 9.78
N TYR A 188 -1.30 15.55 9.97
CA TYR A 188 -0.90 16.72 10.75
C TYR A 188 -1.10 18.03 9.99
N GLY A 189 -0.92 18.05 8.67
CA GLY A 189 -1.31 19.19 7.84
C GLY A 189 -2.79 19.54 8.01
N ILE A 190 -3.65 18.53 8.04
CA ILE A 190 -5.10 18.70 8.28
C ILE A 190 -5.40 19.17 9.72
N MET A 191 -4.73 18.60 10.72
CA MET A 191 -5.02 18.89 12.13
C MET A 191 -4.45 20.23 12.63
N ASN A 192 -3.26 20.59 12.16
CA ASN A 192 -2.44 21.66 12.70
C ASN A 192 -2.10 22.75 11.67
N GLY A 193 -2.20 22.43 10.38
CA GLY A 193 -1.57 23.22 9.32
C GLY A 193 -0.06 22.96 9.24
N ASP A 194 0.56 23.36 8.13
CA ASP A 194 2.00 23.43 7.97
C ASP A 194 2.41 24.69 7.17
N ALA A 195 3.61 24.70 6.56
CA ALA A 195 4.08 25.83 5.78
C ALA A 195 3.23 26.12 4.52
N TYR A 196 2.45 25.13 4.07
CA TYR A 196 1.59 25.20 2.89
C TYR A 196 0.12 24.93 3.25
N ALA A 197 -0.14 23.81 3.94
CA ALA A 197 -1.48 23.39 4.31
C ALA A 197 -2.04 24.27 5.43
N ARG A 198 -3.33 24.59 5.34
CA ARG A 198 -4.07 25.12 6.49
C ARG A 198 -4.72 24.00 7.27
N LYS A 199 -4.97 24.25 8.55
CA LYS A 199 -5.85 23.43 9.36
C LYS A 199 -7.24 23.34 8.71
N PHE A 200 -7.83 22.14 8.73
CA PHE A 200 -9.20 21.92 8.27
C PHE A 200 -10.23 22.42 9.28
N GLU A 201 -11.36 22.85 8.73
CA GLU A 201 -12.54 23.30 9.44
C GLU A 201 -13.80 22.60 8.92
N LYS A 202 -14.96 22.97 9.47
CA LYS A 202 -16.24 22.45 8.99
C LYS A 202 -16.41 22.85 7.52
N GLY A 203 -16.69 21.86 6.67
CA GLY A 203 -16.79 22.03 5.21
C GLY A 203 -15.69 21.33 4.43
N ASP A 204 -14.57 21.00 5.08
CA ASP A 204 -13.42 20.40 4.42
C ASP A 204 -13.49 18.88 4.27
N TYR A 205 -12.73 18.35 3.31
CA TYR A 205 -12.51 16.90 3.18
C TYR A 205 -11.15 16.58 2.57
N PHE A 206 -10.69 15.36 2.84
CA PHE A 206 -9.54 14.74 2.20
C PHE A 206 -9.92 13.32 1.78
N ALA A 207 -9.91 13.05 0.48
CA ALA A 207 -10.43 11.83 -0.10
C ALA A 207 -9.44 11.22 -1.10
N ILE A 208 -9.58 9.90 -1.30
CA ILE A 208 -8.91 9.16 -2.36
C ILE A 208 -9.96 8.63 -3.35
N HIS A 209 -9.66 8.79 -4.64
CA HIS A 209 -10.48 8.33 -5.76
C HIS A 209 -9.73 7.25 -6.51
N ILE A 210 -10.35 6.08 -6.61
CA ILE A 210 -9.77 4.87 -7.17
C ILE A 210 -10.52 4.53 -8.46
N TYR A 211 -9.81 4.59 -9.58
CA TYR A 211 -10.35 4.28 -10.90
C TYR A 211 -9.82 2.93 -11.37
N GLY A 212 -10.73 2.08 -11.86
CA GLY A 212 -10.38 0.88 -12.61
C GLY A 212 -10.20 1.20 -14.09
N VAL A 213 -9.13 0.73 -14.71
CA VAL A 213 -8.86 0.86 -16.15
C VAL A 213 -8.71 -0.52 -16.77
N SER A 214 -9.37 -0.77 -17.89
CA SER A 214 -9.31 -2.03 -18.64
C SER A 214 -8.00 -2.20 -19.42
N ALA A 215 -7.77 -3.39 -19.97
CA ALA A 215 -6.63 -3.66 -20.86
C ALA A 215 -6.63 -2.79 -22.14
N ASN A 216 -7.80 -2.30 -22.55
CA ASN A 216 -7.95 -1.38 -23.69
C ASN A 216 -7.68 0.09 -23.31
N LYS A 217 -7.12 0.33 -22.11
CA LYS A 217 -6.84 1.66 -21.57
C LYS A 217 -8.09 2.55 -21.47
N GLN A 218 -9.25 1.99 -21.14
CA GLN A 218 -10.47 2.76 -20.90
C GLN A 218 -10.92 2.60 -19.45
N LEU A 219 -11.50 3.65 -18.88
CA LEU A 219 -12.17 3.56 -17.59
C LEU A 219 -13.24 2.46 -17.62
N THR A 220 -13.27 1.65 -16.57
CA THR A 220 -14.20 0.52 -16.40
C THR A 220 -15.58 0.98 -15.94
N THR A 221 -15.63 2.13 -15.28
CA THR A 221 -16.83 2.75 -14.71
C THR A 221 -16.77 4.27 -14.90
N GLU A 222 -17.93 4.93 -14.94
CA GLU A 222 -18.01 6.39 -15.08
C GLU A 222 -17.50 7.12 -13.84
N LYS A 223 -17.75 6.56 -12.66
CA LYS A 223 -17.38 7.15 -11.36
C LYS A 223 -16.38 6.27 -10.62
N PRO A 224 -15.38 6.85 -9.93
CA PRO A 224 -14.44 6.09 -9.13
C PRO A 224 -15.10 5.55 -7.85
N VAL A 225 -14.45 4.57 -7.24
CA VAL A 225 -14.65 4.32 -5.80
C VAL A 225 -14.00 5.47 -5.05
N THR A 226 -14.74 6.08 -4.11
CA THR A 226 -14.24 7.20 -3.30
C THR A 226 -14.23 6.80 -1.83
N HIS A 227 -13.08 7.00 -1.18
CA HIS A 227 -12.94 6.84 0.26
C HIS A 227 -12.49 8.18 0.87
N TYR A 228 -13.18 8.62 1.93
CA TYR A 228 -12.82 9.82 2.66
C TYR A 228 -11.94 9.45 3.85
N PHE A 229 -10.67 9.86 3.83
CA PHE A 229 -9.82 9.81 5.01
C PHE A 229 -10.31 10.81 6.07
N VAL A 230 -10.80 11.96 5.61
CA VAL A 230 -11.38 13.03 6.43
C VAL A 230 -12.62 13.58 5.73
N ASP A 231 -13.73 13.71 6.45
CA ASP A 231 -14.96 14.34 5.96
C ASP A 231 -15.56 15.22 7.05
N PHE A 232 -15.26 16.52 6.99
CA PHE A 232 -15.76 17.53 7.91
C PHE A 232 -16.92 18.35 7.35
N ARG A 233 -17.50 17.94 6.21
CA ARG A 233 -18.64 18.64 5.59
C ARG A 233 -19.84 18.74 6.52
N ASN A 234 -20.05 17.70 7.34
CA ASN A 234 -21.13 17.61 8.31
C ASN A 234 -20.68 17.88 9.76
N GLY A 235 -19.53 18.55 9.96
CA GLY A 235 -18.95 18.83 11.27
C GLY A 235 -17.56 18.21 11.43
N VAL A 236 -16.74 18.79 12.30
CA VAL A 236 -15.40 18.29 12.59
C VAL A 236 -15.52 17.00 13.42
N ASN A 237 -14.90 15.92 12.93
CA ASN A 237 -14.95 14.59 13.51
C ASN A 237 -13.53 14.07 13.81
N ASN A 238 -13.45 12.94 14.51
CA ASN A 238 -12.18 12.25 14.68
C ASN A 238 -11.69 11.69 13.33
N ILE A 239 -10.40 11.83 13.06
CA ILE A 239 -9.73 11.25 11.89
C ILE A 239 -9.27 9.85 12.26
N SER A 240 -9.57 8.84 11.42
CA SER A 240 -9.07 7.48 11.67
C SER A 240 -7.55 7.42 11.50
N THR A 241 -6.88 6.81 12.48
CA THR A 241 -5.44 6.55 12.45
C THR A 241 -5.11 5.08 12.18
N THR A 242 -6.10 4.31 11.71
CA THR A 242 -5.99 2.85 11.50
C THR A 242 -6.28 2.48 10.05
N TRP A 243 -5.85 1.29 9.62
CA TRP A 243 -6.16 0.73 8.31
C TRP A 243 -7.68 0.60 8.10
N GLN A 244 -8.18 1.18 7.02
CA GLN A 244 -9.58 1.09 6.59
C GLN A 244 -9.68 0.14 5.40
N ASP A 245 -10.64 -0.80 5.45
CA ASP A 245 -10.99 -1.63 4.30
C ASP A 245 -11.88 -0.85 3.32
N VAL A 246 -11.48 -0.81 2.05
CA VAL A 246 -12.23 -0.18 0.98
C VAL A 246 -12.63 -1.23 -0.05
N ASP A 247 -13.93 -1.33 -0.32
CA ASP A 247 -14.49 -2.21 -1.34
C ASP A 247 -14.27 -1.62 -2.74
N LEU A 248 -13.64 -2.41 -3.61
CA LEU A 248 -13.35 -2.06 -5.00
C LEU A 248 -14.21 -2.84 -6.00
N SER A 249 -15.13 -3.67 -5.52
CA SER A 249 -15.92 -4.60 -6.34
C SER A 249 -16.74 -3.92 -7.42
N SER A 250 -17.14 -2.67 -7.22
CA SER A 250 -17.89 -1.87 -8.20
C SER A 250 -17.07 -1.50 -9.44
N LEU A 251 -15.73 -1.60 -9.41
CA LEU A 251 -14.86 -1.26 -10.54
C LEU A 251 -14.85 -2.32 -11.65
N GLY A 252 -15.44 -3.50 -11.45
CA GLY A 252 -15.51 -4.52 -12.49
C GLY A 252 -14.16 -5.12 -12.88
N GLU A 253 -14.00 -5.49 -14.16
CA GLU A 253 -12.76 -6.08 -14.71
C GLU A 253 -11.69 -5.00 -14.95
N VAL A 254 -10.53 -5.11 -14.32
CA VAL A 254 -9.44 -4.14 -14.36
C VAL A 254 -8.13 -4.77 -14.84
N LYS A 255 -7.33 -4.00 -15.58
CA LYS A 255 -5.90 -4.24 -15.82
C LYS A 255 -5.02 -3.27 -15.03
N TYR A 256 -5.52 -2.06 -14.80
CA TYR A 256 -4.87 -1.04 -13.99
C TYR A 256 -5.81 -0.50 -12.93
N LEU A 257 -5.24 -0.06 -11.81
CA LEU A 257 -5.88 0.80 -10.82
C LEU A 257 -5.10 2.11 -10.73
N MET A 258 -5.81 3.23 -10.77
CA MET A 258 -5.22 4.57 -10.60
C MET A 258 -5.78 5.22 -9.36
N PHE A 259 -4.91 5.88 -8.60
CA PHE A 259 -5.22 6.47 -7.30
C PHE A 259 -4.94 7.96 -7.35
N PHE A 260 -5.92 8.76 -6.94
CA PHE A 260 -5.79 10.21 -6.87
C PHE A 260 -6.28 10.72 -5.53
N LEU A 261 -5.61 11.75 -5.00
CA LEU A 261 -6.05 12.42 -3.78
C LEU A 261 -6.78 13.72 -4.12
N GLU A 262 -7.83 14.02 -3.37
CA GLU A 262 -8.59 15.26 -3.48
C GLU A 262 -8.68 15.92 -2.10
N THR A 263 -8.43 17.22 -2.06
CA THR A 263 -8.51 18.05 -0.85
C THR A 263 -9.28 19.33 -1.15
N THR A 264 -9.98 19.87 -0.16
CA THR A 264 -10.59 21.21 -0.23
C THR A 264 -9.59 22.33 0.04
N ASP A 265 -8.42 22.02 0.61
CA ASP A 265 -7.35 22.99 0.82
C ASP A 265 -6.46 23.10 -0.43
N VAL A 266 -6.93 23.94 -1.35
CA VAL A 266 -6.30 24.19 -2.66
C VAL A 266 -5.95 25.66 -2.78
N GLY A 267 -4.67 25.94 -3.07
CA GLY A 267 -4.15 27.27 -3.39
C GLY A 267 -4.00 27.49 -4.90
N ASN A 268 -3.34 28.59 -5.26
CA ASN A 268 -3.12 28.96 -6.67
C ASN A 268 -2.28 27.94 -7.46
N TRP A 269 -1.48 27.13 -6.77
CA TRP A 269 -0.53 26.18 -7.37
C TRP A 269 -0.97 24.72 -7.24
N GLY A 270 -2.19 24.47 -6.74
CA GLY A 270 -2.73 23.14 -6.51
C GLY A 270 -3.01 22.87 -5.04
N ALA A 271 -3.08 21.58 -4.68
CA ALA A 271 -3.32 21.16 -3.31
C ALA A 271 -2.22 21.67 -2.37
N ASN A 272 -2.62 22.26 -1.26
CA ASN A 272 -1.71 22.60 -0.18
C ASN A 272 -1.51 21.42 0.79
N THR A 273 -2.56 20.63 1.02
CA THR A 273 -2.46 19.38 1.78
C THR A 273 -1.52 18.40 1.08
N ALA A 274 -0.56 17.84 1.80
CA ALA A 274 0.35 16.83 1.27
C ALA A 274 -0.43 15.64 0.69
N LEU A 275 -0.15 15.30 -0.57
CA LEU A 275 -0.87 14.25 -1.30
C LEU A 275 -0.22 12.87 -1.10
N TYR A 276 -0.13 12.47 0.17
CA TYR A 276 0.43 11.18 0.58
C TYR A 276 -0.63 10.27 1.18
N PHE A 277 -0.67 9.03 0.73
CA PHE A 277 -1.48 7.98 1.35
C PHE A 277 -0.66 6.71 1.53
N THR A 278 -1.19 5.79 2.35
CA THR A 278 -0.57 4.49 2.56
C THR A 278 -1.52 3.37 2.22
N MET A 279 -0.98 2.28 1.69
CA MET A 279 -1.74 1.17 1.10
C MET A 279 -1.18 -0.19 1.52
N ASP A 280 -2.07 -1.16 1.70
CA ASP A 280 -1.71 -2.57 1.90
C ASP A 280 -2.86 -3.48 1.39
N LYS A 281 -2.56 -4.77 1.21
CA LYS A 281 -3.55 -5.84 0.95
C LYS A 281 -4.52 -5.57 -0.22
N LEU A 282 -4.04 -4.96 -1.31
CA LEU A 282 -4.82 -4.88 -2.55
C LEU A 282 -5.18 -6.29 -3.01
N LYS A 283 -6.47 -6.58 -3.11
CA LYS A 283 -7.01 -7.89 -3.45
C LYS A 283 -7.74 -7.83 -4.79
N VAL A 284 -7.41 -8.76 -5.68
CA VAL A 284 -8.08 -8.97 -6.95
C VAL A 284 -8.56 -10.41 -7.08
N GLU A 285 -9.66 -10.59 -7.80
CA GLU A 285 -10.26 -11.89 -8.12
C GLU A 285 -9.91 -12.24 -9.56
N LYS A 286 -9.22 -13.37 -9.75
CA LYS A 286 -8.96 -13.94 -11.06
C LYS A 286 -10.27 -14.42 -11.68
N ILE A 287 -10.58 -13.89 -12.86
CA ILE A 287 -11.71 -14.28 -13.71
C ILE A 287 -11.14 -14.74 -15.04
N GLN A 288 -11.58 -15.90 -15.52
CA GLN A 288 -11.03 -16.57 -16.69
C GLN A 288 -11.16 -15.72 -17.96
#